data_AF-A0A6P0SA46-F1
#
_entry.id   AF-A0A6P0SA46-F1
#
_cell.length_a   1.000
_cell.length_b   1.000
_cell.length_c   1.000
_cell.angle_alpha   90.00
_cell.angle_beta   90.00
_cell.angle_gamma   90.00
#
_symmetry.space_group_name_H-M   'P 1'
#
loop_
_entity.id
_entity.type
_entity.pdbx_description
1 polymer ?
#
loop_
_entity_poly.entity_id
_entity_poly.type
_entity_poly.pdbx_seq_one_letter_code
_entity_poly.pdbx_strand_id
1 'polypeptide(L)'
;MRKRLRIDITRSAIAAAVIFFVLTSGFMLHRFYSFYHSYSSFDQGIFNQVFWNGIHGRFFQSSLSSYLSSAVLHDGNLPTVFYHRLGQHFTPALFLWLPIYALSPSSPTLLVLQAALMTAAGLVLYALARVYLSPQLSTMITVSFYAANVVIGPTLANFHDSCQLPLYMFGLLLALEKRWWWLFAGLAVLLLGVREDSGILLFSVGFYLVLSRRYPRIGLILCTLSFGYMLVLTNLVMPLFSDDISRRFMIEQFGGYIEGSEASTLDVIWALLSNPWLLIKEIFTPFGRTIQYLL
;
A
#
# COMPACT_ATOMS: atom_id res chain seq x y z
N MET A 1 -5.09 -21.94 -30.03
CA MET A 1 -4.89 -22.83 -28.84
C MET A 1 -3.71 -22.33 -28.00
N ARG A 2 -3.96 -21.58 -26.91
CA ARG A 2 -2.90 -21.30 -25.92
C ARG A 2 -2.66 -22.60 -25.14
N LYS A 3 -1.54 -23.30 -25.37
CA LYS A 3 -1.08 -24.38 -24.48
C LYS A 3 -1.16 -23.84 -23.05
N ARG A 4 -1.86 -24.53 -22.14
CA ARG A 4 -1.77 -24.28 -20.70
C ARG A 4 -0.32 -24.56 -20.30
N LEU A 5 0.55 -23.57 -20.43
CA LEU A 5 1.87 -23.60 -19.83
C LEU A 5 1.65 -23.76 -18.34
N ARG A 6 1.98 -24.93 -17.82
CA ARG A 6 2.13 -25.15 -16.39
C ARG A 6 3.24 -24.19 -15.95
N ILE A 7 2.89 -23.23 -15.10
CA ILE A 7 3.87 -22.28 -14.56
C ILE A 7 4.55 -23.04 -13.43
N ASP A 8 5.59 -23.79 -13.76
CA ASP A 8 6.47 -24.40 -12.77
C ASP A 8 7.50 -23.34 -12.35
N ILE A 9 7.51 -23.02 -11.06
CA ILE A 9 8.47 -22.07 -10.50
C ILE A 9 9.85 -22.72 -10.50
N THR A 10 10.84 -22.06 -11.09
CA THR A 10 12.22 -22.57 -11.12
C THR A 10 12.77 -22.70 -9.70
N ARG A 11 13.63 -23.71 -9.48
CA ARG A 11 14.34 -23.89 -8.20
C ARG A 11 15.08 -22.63 -7.78
N SER A 12 15.65 -21.90 -8.73
CA SER A 12 16.35 -20.63 -8.49
C SER A 12 15.42 -19.53 -8.00
N ALA A 13 14.21 -19.40 -8.55
CA ALA A 13 13.24 -18.41 -8.08
C ALA A 13 12.71 -18.76 -6.67
N ILE A 14 12.52 -20.05 -6.38
CA ILE A 14 12.17 -20.53 -5.04
C ILE A 14 13.32 -20.22 -4.07
N ALA A 15 14.56 -20.55 -4.44
CA ALA A 15 15.72 -20.27 -3.60
C ALA A 15 15.86 -18.77 -3.30
N ALA A 16 15.68 -17.91 -4.30
CA ALA A 16 15.70 -16.46 -4.11
C ALA A 16 14.60 -15.98 -3.15
N ALA A 17 13.38 -16.50 -3.28
CA ALA A 17 12.27 -16.18 -2.38
C ALA A 17 12.55 -16.63 -0.94
N VAL A 18 13.08 -17.85 -0.76
CA VAL A 18 13.46 -18.39 0.56
C VAL A 18 14.57 -17.55 1.18
N ILE A 19 15.62 -17.23 0.43
CA ILE A 19 16.72 -16.38 0.90
C ILE A 19 16.18 -15.01 1.31
N PHE A 20 15.37 -14.36 0.46
CA PHE A 20 14.77 -13.07 0.78
C PHE A 20 13.93 -13.14 2.06
N PHE A 21 13.04 -14.11 2.19
CA PHE A 21 12.19 -14.27 3.37
C PHE A 21 12.99 -14.52 4.64
N VAL A 22 13.95 -15.45 4.60
CA VAL A 22 14.78 -15.82 5.76
C VAL A 22 15.64 -14.65 6.19
N LEU A 23 16.29 -13.96 5.24
CA LEU A 23 17.14 -12.82 5.56
C LEU A 23 16.30 -11.65 6.11
N THR A 24 15.22 -11.26 5.42
CA THR A 24 14.39 -10.12 5.86
C THR A 24 13.73 -10.39 7.21
N SER A 25 13.09 -11.55 7.38
CA SER A 25 12.50 -11.95 8.67
C SER A 25 13.56 -12.07 9.75
N GLY A 26 14.70 -12.71 9.47
CA GLY A 26 15.79 -12.86 10.43
C GLY A 26 16.36 -11.51 10.89
N PHE A 27 16.64 -10.60 9.97
CA PHE A 27 17.11 -9.26 10.30
C PHE A 27 16.07 -8.46 11.07
N MET A 28 14.81 -8.47 10.66
CA MET A 28 13.73 -7.75 11.35
C MET A 28 13.49 -8.28 12.76
N LEU A 29 13.49 -9.60 12.96
CA LEU A 29 13.32 -10.22 14.26
C LEU A 29 14.52 -9.97 15.17
N HIS A 30 15.74 -10.15 14.66
CA HIS A 30 16.96 -9.82 15.40
C HIS A 30 16.92 -8.36 15.83
N ARG A 31 16.60 -7.43 14.91
CA ARG A 31 16.47 -6.01 15.21
C ARG A 31 15.44 -5.72 16.30
N PHE A 32 14.28 -6.36 16.24
CA PHE A 32 13.22 -6.20 17.22
C PHE A 32 13.64 -6.68 18.60
N TYR A 33 14.20 -7.90 18.71
CA TYR A 33 14.58 -8.49 20.01
C TYR A 33 15.88 -7.92 20.59
N SER A 34 16.76 -7.36 19.76
CA SER A 34 17.94 -6.62 20.23
C SER A 34 17.62 -5.18 20.62
N PHE A 35 16.35 -4.75 20.60
CA PHE A 35 15.91 -3.40 20.98
C PHE A 35 16.68 -2.28 20.28
N TYR A 36 16.99 -2.44 18.99
CA TYR A 36 17.65 -1.38 18.23
C TYR A 36 16.76 -0.13 18.18
N HIS A 37 17.17 0.90 18.92
CA HIS A 37 16.40 2.11 19.18
C HIS A 37 15.96 2.87 17.92
N SER A 38 16.74 2.77 16.84
CA SER A 38 16.50 3.54 15.60
C SER A 38 15.31 3.03 14.76
N TYR A 39 14.68 1.90 15.10
CA TYR A 39 13.79 1.22 14.17
C TYR A 39 12.47 0.68 14.71
N SER A 40 12.22 0.58 16.02
CA SER A 40 10.85 0.31 16.50
C SER A 40 10.10 1.65 16.61
N SER A 41 9.51 2.09 15.49
CA SER A 41 8.91 3.42 15.38
C SER A 41 7.48 3.47 15.90
N PHE A 42 6.95 4.68 15.97
CA PHE A 42 5.56 4.97 16.29
C PHE A 42 4.57 4.17 15.42
N ASP A 43 4.88 3.96 14.13
CA ASP A 43 4.04 3.21 13.19
C ASP A 43 3.88 1.75 13.59
N GLN A 44 4.97 1.09 14.02
CA GLN A 44 4.92 -0.29 14.48
C GLN A 44 3.98 -0.45 15.68
N GLY A 45 4.01 0.52 16.60
CA GLY A 45 3.11 0.59 17.74
C GLY A 45 1.66 0.77 17.31
N ILE A 46 1.39 1.71 16.39
CA ILE A 46 0.04 1.95 15.85
C ILE A 46 -0.54 0.66 15.28
N PHE A 47 0.17 0.00 14.35
CA PHE A 47 -0.38 -1.19 13.71
C PHE A 47 -0.52 -2.34 14.70
N ASN A 48 0.43 -2.55 15.60
CA ASN A 48 0.27 -3.56 16.64
C ASN A 48 -0.97 -3.31 17.50
N GLN A 49 -1.25 -2.05 17.85
CA GLN A 49 -2.45 -1.68 18.60
C GLN A 49 -3.75 -1.88 17.79
N VAL A 50 -3.74 -1.50 16.51
CA VAL A 50 -4.89 -1.70 15.60
C VAL A 50 -5.25 -3.19 15.49
N PHE A 51 -4.24 -4.05 15.29
CA PHE A 51 -4.44 -5.49 15.21
C PHE A 51 -4.87 -6.09 16.55
N TRP A 52 -4.22 -5.70 17.65
CA TRP A 52 -4.59 -6.13 19.00
C TRP A 52 -6.03 -5.76 19.34
N ASN A 53 -6.44 -4.50 19.11
CA ASN A 53 -7.81 -4.09 19.35
C ASN A 53 -8.79 -4.78 18.39
N GLY A 54 -8.39 -5.01 17.14
CA GLY A 54 -9.17 -5.73 16.13
C GLY A 54 -9.54 -7.14 16.57
N ILE A 55 -8.60 -7.94 17.07
CA ILE A 55 -8.89 -9.30 17.57
C ILE A 55 -9.78 -9.30 18.84
N HIS A 56 -9.87 -8.17 19.55
CA HIS A 56 -10.73 -7.98 20.72
C HIS A 56 -12.06 -7.25 20.39
N GLY A 57 -12.44 -7.15 19.11
CA GLY A 57 -13.70 -6.56 18.67
C GLY A 57 -13.73 -5.02 18.64
N ARG A 58 -12.61 -4.36 18.93
CA ARG A 58 -12.46 -2.88 18.89
C ARG A 58 -11.80 -2.46 17.58
N PHE A 59 -12.54 -2.62 16.49
CA PHE A 59 -11.99 -2.49 15.15
C PHE A 59 -11.41 -1.10 14.85
N PHE A 60 -10.17 -1.07 14.34
CA PHE A 60 -9.41 0.12 13.97
C PHE A 60 -9.19 1.16 15.08
N GLN A 61 -9.40 0.79 16.35
CA GLN A 61 -9.14 1.70 17.46
C GLN A 61 -7.64 1.76 17.77
N SER A 62 -7.10 2.98 17.89
CA SER A 62 -5.72 3.20 18.30
C SER A 62 -5.54 4.53 19.03
N SER A 63 -5.14 4.46 20.31
CA SER A 63 -4.75 5.64 21.09
C SER A 63 -3.48 6.30 20.56
N LEU A 64 -2.57 5.51 19.95
CA LEU A 64 -1.38 6.03 19.30
C LEU A 64 -1.74 6.86 18.06
N SER A 65 -2.68 6.38 17.23
CA SER A 65 -3.24 7.18 16.14
C SER A 65 -3.91 8.47 16.65
N SER A 66 -4.60 8.41 17.78
CA SER A 66 -5.22 9.62 18.37
C SER A 66 -4.20 10.70 18.69
N TYR A 67 -3.02 10.34 19.19
CA TYR A 67 -1.95 11.30 19.50
C TYR A 67 -1.50 12.10 18.27
N LEU A 68 -1.61 11.51 17.08
CA LEU A 68 -1.29 12.15 15.82
C LEU A 68 -2.51 12.80 15.14
N SER A 69 -3.69 12.79 15.77
CA SER A 69 -4.88 13.40 15.15
C SER A 69 -4.80 14.93 15.12
N SER A 70 -5.46 15.54 14.14
CA SER A 70 -5.64 16.99 14.04
C SER A 70 -6.26 17.57 15.31
N ALA A 71 -7.20 16.85 15.93
CA ALA A 71 -7.78 17.21 17.22
C ALA A 71 -6.73 17.42 18.32
N VAL A 72 -5.69 16.57 18.37
CA VAL A 72 -4.62 16.68 19.37
C VAL A 72 -3.55 17.68 18.94
N LEU A 73 -3.09 17.58 17.68
CA LEU A 73 -1.97 18.37 17.18
C LEU A 73 -2.33 19.84 16.93
N HIS A 74 -3.55 20.13 16.46
CA HIS A 74 -3.97 21.47 16.06
C HIS A 74 -4.94 22.10 17.06
N ASP A 75 -5.89 21.33 17.61
CA ASP A 75 -6.92 21.87 18.51
C ASP A 75 -6.54 21.77 20.00
N GLY A 76 -5.42 21.11 20.34
CA GLY A 76 -4.94 20.98 21.72
C GLY A 76 -5.74 20.00 22.59
N ASN A 77 -6.54 19.12 21.98
CA ASN A 77 -7.31 18.12 22.72
C ASN A 77 -6.40 17.02 23.30
N LEU A 78 -6.91 16.30 24.29
CA LEU A 78 -6.24 15.11 24.82
C LEU A 78 -6.48 13.90 23.90
N PRO A 79 -5.48 13.00 23.73
CA PRO A 79 -5.66 11.78 22.96
C PRO A 79 -6.70 10.86 23.61
N THR A 80 -7.52 10.21 22.78
CA THR A 80 -8.58 9.30 23.23
C THR A 80 -8.21 7.86 22.92
N VAL A 81 -8.64 6.93 23.77
CA VAL A 81 -8.34 5.49 23.62
C VAL A 81 -9.18 4.79 22.56
N PHE A 82 -10.34 5.37 22.21
CA PHE A 82 -11.33 4.82 21.29
C PHE A 82 -11.28 5.47 19.90
N TYR A 83 -10.24 6.26 19.61
CA TYR A 83 -10.05 6.90 18.31
C TYR A 83 -9.95 5.87 17.17
N HIS A 84 -10.73 6.06 16.10
CA HIS A 84 -10.73 5.19 14.94
C HIS A 84 -9.74 5.70 13.88
N ARG A 85 -8.68 4.92 13.59
CA ARG A 85 -7.65 5.26 12.59
C ARG A 85 -8.21 5.44 11.17
N LEU A 86 -9.41 4.92 10.89
CA LEU A 86 -10.04 5.01 9.56
C LEU A 86 -10.23 6.45 9.06
N GLY A 87 -10.27 7.44 9.95
CA GLY A 87 -10.32 8.86 9.56
C GLY A 87 -8.96 9.43 9.10
N GLN A 88 -7.85 8.86 9.58
CA GLN A 88 -6.48 9.18 9.11
C GLN A 88 -6.12 8.39 7.85
N HIS A 89 -6.34 7.08 7.90
CA HIS A 89 -6.02 6.15 6.82
C HIS A 89 -7.07 5.05 6.81
N PHE A 90 -7.78 4.94 5.70
CA PHE A 90 -8.83 3.96 5.50
C PHE A 90 -8.24 2.65 4.98
N THR A 91 -7.97 1.72 5.89
CA THR A 91 -7.23 0.47 5.57
C THR A 91 -7.99 -0.82 5.93
N PRO A 92 -9.22 -1.01 5.41
CA PRO A 92 -10.05 -2.16 5.75
C PRO A 92 -9.42 -3.52 5.41
N ALA A 93 -8.50 -3.59 4.43
CA ALA A 93 -7.83 -4.84 4.05
C ALA A 93 -6.97 -5.43 5.17
N LEU A 94 -6.57 -4.64 6.19
CA LEU A 94 -5.89 -5.17 7.37
C LEU A 94 -6.72 -6.25 8.08
N PHE A 95 -8.06 -6.22 7.95
CA PHE A 95 -8.91 -7.27 8.51
C PHE A 95 -8.60 -8.66 7.99
N LEU A 96 -8.15 -8.78 6.74
CA LEU A 96 -7.81 -10.08 6.14
C LEU A 96 -6.72 -10.80 6.93
N TRP A 97 -5.88 -10.02 7.62
CA TRP A 97 -4.70 -10.51 8.33
C TRP A 97 -4.90 -10.65 9.84
N LEU A 98 -6.06 -10.25 10.38
CA LEU A 98 -6.38 -10.46 11.81
C LEU A 98 -6.27 -11.94 12.23
N PRO A 99 -6.74 -12.93 11.44
CA PRO A 99 -6.61 -14.34 11.84
C PRO A 99 -5.15 -14.77 12.00
N ILE A 100 -4.23 -14.26 11.18
CA ILE A 100 -2.79 -14.57 11.29
C ILE A 100 -2.22 -13.93 12.55
N TYR A 101 -2.57 -12.67 12.81
CA TYR A 101 -2.14 -11.98 14.04
C TYR A 101 -2.68 -12.66 15.29
N ALA A 102 -3.92 -13.18 15.27
CA ALA A 102 -4.53 -13.88 16.41
C ALA A 102 -3.77 -15.15 16.83
N LEU A 103 -3.03 -15.80 15.91
CA LEU A 103 -2.19 -16.97 16.24
C LEU A 103 -1.02 -16.61 17.16
N SER A 104 -0.51 -15.37 17.06
CA SER A 104 0.58 -14.86 17.89
C SER A 104 0.46 -13.33 17.95
N PRO A 105 -0.32 -12.78 18.90
CA PRO A 105 -0.67 -11.36 18.93
C PRO A 105 0.49 -10.49 19.42
N SER A 106 1.46 -10.26 18.54
CA SER A 106 2.70 -9.54 18.85
C SER A 106 3.25 -8.78 17.64
N SER A 107 4.05 -7.74 17.88
CA SER A 107 4.69 -6.94 16.82
C SER A 107 5.54 -7.79 15.85
N PRO A 108 6.34 -8.77 16.31
CA PRO A 108 7.07 -9.68 15.42
C PRO A 108 6.19 -10.37 14.37
N THR A 109 4.96 -10.73 14.70
CA THR A 109 4.03 -11.39 13.76
C THR A 109 3.73 -10.49 12.57
N LEU A 110 3.57 -9.19 12.79
CA LEU A 110 3.37 -8.22 11.72
C LEU A 110 4.62 -8.06 10.84
N LEU A 111 5.81 -8.01 11.45
CA LEU A 111 7.08 -7.95 10.72
C LEU A 111 7.25 -9.15 9.78
N VAL A 112 6.99 -10.36 10.29
CA VAL A 112 7.06 -11.60 9.50
C VAL A 112 5.97 -11.64 8.44
N LEU A 113 4.76 -11.15 8.75
CA LEU A 113 3.68 -11.04 7.77
C LEU A 113 4.09 -10.13 6.59
N GLN A 114 4.66 -8.95 6.85
CA GLN A 114 5.16 -8.05 5.81
C GLN A 114 6.20 -8.75 4.93
N ALA A 115 7.20 -9.42 5.53
CA ALA A 115 8.19 -10.18 4.77
C ALA A 115 7.54 -11.30 3.93
N ALA A 116 6.55 -12.01 4.47
CA ALA A 116 5.82 -13.05 3.77
C ALA A 116 5.02 -12.52 2.57
N LEU A 117 4.35 -11.37 2.71
CA LEU A 117 3.60 -10.74 1.63
C LEU A 117 4.50 -10.27 0.50
N MET A 118 5.63 -9.65 0.83
CA MET A 118 6.63 -9.23 -0.16
C MET A 118 7.29 -10.43 -0.86
N THR A 119 7.54 -11.51 -0.12
CA THR A 119 8.01 -12.77 -0.70
C THR A 119 6.97 -13.38 -1.64
N ALA A 120 5.71 -13.42 -1.24
CA ALA A 120 4.63 -13.92 -2.09
C ALA A 120 4.50 -13.06 -3.36
N ALA A 121 4.63 -11.73 -3.24
CA ALA A 121 4.59 -10.82 -4.38
C ALA A 121 5.65 -11.17 -5.43
N GLY A 122 6.90 -11.42 -5.03
CA GLY A 122 7.96 -11.78 -5.98
C GLY A 122 7.72 -13.12 -6.69
N LEU A 123 7.10 -14.10 -6.03
CA LEU A 123 6.67 -15.35 -6.65
C LEU A 123 5.50 -15.15 -7.64
N VAL A 124 4.56 -14.27 -7.31
CA VAL A 124 3.48 -13.91 -8.25
C VAL A 124 4.03 -13.12 -9.44
N LEU A 125 5.02 -12.25 -9.23
CA LEU A 125 5.75 -11.56 -10.29
C LEU A 125 6.46 -12.56 -11.21
N TYR A 126 7.08 -13.61 -10.65
CA TYR A 126 7.65 -14.70 -11.44
C TYR A 126 6.58 -15.32 -12.36
N ALA A 127 5.43 -15.67 -11.79
CA ALA A 127 4.33 -16.28 -12.54
C ALA A 127 3.77 -15.36 -13.63
N LEU A 128 3.70 -14.05 -13.36
CA LEU A 128 3.34 -13.01 -14.32
C LEU A 128 4.36 -12.92 -15.46
N ALA A 129 5.65 -12.83 -15.15
CA ALA A 129 6.72 -12.79 -16.14
C ALA A 129 6.72 -14.05 -17.03
N ARG A 130 6.43 -15.22 -16.45
CA ARG A 130 6.32 -16.49 -17.19
C ARG A 130 5.19 -16.56 -18.19
N VAL A 131 4.25 -15.61 -18.17
CA VAL A 131 3.24 -15.50 -19.24
C VAL A 131 3.90 -15.19 -20.58
N TYR A 132 4.98 -14.41 -20.58
CA TYR A 132 5.58 -13.85 -21.79
C TYR A 132 7.06 -14.19 -22.00
N LEU A 133 7.81 -14.44 -20.93
CA LEU A 133 9.27 -14.54 -20.96
C LEU A 133 9.76 -15.93 -20.63
N SER A 134 11.00 -16.29 -21.02
CA SER A 134 11.61 -17.57 -20.67
C SER A 134 11.75 -17.76 -19.15
N PRO A 135 11.90 -19.01 -18.66
CA PRO A 135 12.16 -19.27 -17.24
C PRO A 135 13.35 -18.53 -16.67
N GLN A 136 14.43 -18.39 -17.46
CA GLN A 136 15.66 -17.70 -17.07
C GLN A 136 15.39 -16.20 -16.87
N LEU A 137 14.79 -15.53 -17.86
CA LEU A 137 14.46 -14.10 -17.76
C LEU A 137 13.45 -13.80 -16.64
N SER A 138 12.46 -14.67 -16.46
CA SER A 138 11.49 -14.54 -15.37
C SER A 138 12.16 -14.69 -14.00
N THR A 139 13.14 -15.60 -13.89
CA THR A 139 13.95 -15.75 -12.67
C THR A 139 14.76 -14.49 -12.42
N MET A 140 15.43 -13.95 -13.43
CA MET A 140 16.22 -12.72 -13.32
C MET A 140 15.37 -11.54 -12.83
N ILE A 141 14.17 -11.35 -13.40
CA ILE A 141 13.24 -10.29 -12.96
C ILE A 141 12.86 -10.46 -11.49
N THR A 142 12.53 -11.69 -11.07
CA THR A 142 12.17 -11.97 -9.67
C THR A 142 13.35 -11.76 -8.72
N VAL A 143 14.56 -12.16 -9.10
CA VAL A 143 15.77 -11.90 -8.32
C VAL A 143 16.03 -10.40 -8.23
N SER A 144 15.91 -9.66 -9.34
CA SER A 144 16.05 -8.20 -9.36
C SER A 144 15.00 -7.52 -8.48
N PHE A 145 13.76 -8.01 -8.44
CA PHE A 145 12.73 -7.52 -7.52
C PHE A 145 13.17 -7.68 -6.05
N TYR A 146 13.62 -8.87 -5.64
CA TYR A 146 14.08 -9.08 -4.27
C TYR A 146 15.36 -8.32 -3.91
N ALA A 147 16.21 -8.03 -4.90
CA ALA A 147 17.45 -7.29 -4.72
C ALA A 147 17.27 -5.76 -4.78
N ALA A 148 16.10 -5.27 -5.19
CA ALA A 148 15.86 -3.84 -5.38
C ALA A 148 15.79 -3.10 -4.04
N ASN A 149 16.47 -1.96 -3.92
CA ASN A 149 16.47 -1.15 -2.70
C ASN A 149 15.05 -0.70 -2.30
N VAL A 150 14.22 -0.36 -3.29
CA VAL A 150 12.80 0.00 -3.09
C VAL A 150 11.94 -1.14 -2.55
N VAL A 151 12.42 -2.39 -2.64
CA VAL A 151 11.76 -3.57 -2.05
C VAL A 151 12.37 -3.89 -0.70
N ILE A 152 13.70 -3.97 -0.62
CA ILE A 152 14.42 -4.31 0.61
C ILE A 152 14.18 -3.27 1.70
N GLY A 153 14.35 -1.98 1.40
CA GLY A 153 14.25 -0.89 2.37
C GLY A 153 12.92 -0.89 3.12
N PRO A 154 11.77 -0.77 2.41
CA PRO A 154 10.46 -0.85 3.05
C PRO A 154 10.19 -2.20 3.72
N THR A 155 10.64 -3.33 3.14
CA THR A 155 10.44 -4.64 3.77
C THR A 155 11.16 -4.72 5.12
N LEU A 156 12.39 -4.21 5.20
CA LEU A 156 13.16 -4.14 6.44
C LEU A 156 12.73 -3.00 7.37
N ALA A 157 11.80 -2.12 6.97
CA ALA A 157 11.29 -1.04 7.81
C ALA A 157 10.31 -1.56 8.87
N ASN A 158 9.50 -0.67 9.45
CA ASN A 158 8.37 -1.08 10.28
C ASN A 158 7.25 -1.66 9.43
N PHE A 159 6.31 -2.34 10.07
CA PHE A 159 5.12 -2.80 9.39
C PHE A 159 4.35 -1.61 8.83
N HIS A 160 4.02 -1.66 7.54
CA HIS A 160 3.14 -0.69 6.89
C HIS A 160 2.04 -1.40 6.12
N ASP A 161 0.85 -0.82 6.14
CA ASP A 161 -0.35 -1.27 5.42
C ASP A 161 -0.13 -1.42 3.89
N SER A 162 0.86 -0.74 3.32
CA SER A 162 1.22 -0.80 1.91
C SER A 162 1.93 -2.10 1.48
N CYS A 163 2.44 -2.94 2.40
CA CYS A 163 3.21 -4.15 2.07
C CYS A 163 2.43 -5.20 1.26
N GLN A 164 1.10 -5.14 1.27
CA GLN A 164 0.20 -6.01 0.50
C GLN A 164 0.00 -5.55 -0.95
N LEU A 165 0.32 -4.28 -1.28
CA LEU A 165 0.09 -3.72 -2.63
C LEU A 165 0.79 -4.50 -3.74
N PRO A 166 2.09 -4.88 -3.62
CA PRO A 166 2.77 -5.59 -4.71
C PRO A 166 2.12 -6.95 -4.99
N LEU A 167 1.73 -7.68 -3.95
CA LEU A 167 1.06 -8.97 -4.10
C LEU A 167 -0.26 -8.84 -4.85
N TYR A 168 -1.09 -7.88 -4.45
CA TYR A 168 -2.39 -7.65 -5.09
C TYR A 168 -2.24 -7.13 -6.51
N MET A 169 -1.32 -6.20 -6.76
CA MET A 169 -1.06 -5.64 -8.08
C MET A 169 -0.54 -6.70 -9.06
N PHE A 170 0.48 -7.47 -8.68
CA PHE A 170 1.00 -8.52 -9.55
C PHE A 170 -0.02 -9.64 -9.76
N GLY A 171 -0.79 -9.98 -8.72
CA GLY A 171 -1.90 -10.93 -8.83
C GLY A 171 -2.99 -10.45 -9.78
N LEU A 172 -3.34 -9.16 -9.72
CA LEU A 172 -4.36 -8.53 -10.55
C LEU A 172 -3.92 -8.55 -12.02
N LEU A 173 -2.67 -8.18 -12.30
CA LEU A 173 -2.10 -8.26 -13.65
C LEU A 173 -2.01 -9.70 -14.15
N LEU A 174 -1.63 -10.66 -13.29
CA LEU A 174 -1.62 -12.08 -13.65
C LEU A 174 -3.04 -12.60 -13.96
N ALA A 175 -4.03 -12.23 -13.14
CA ALA A 175 -5.42 -12.58 -13.34
C ALA A 175 -5.98 -11.98 -14.63
N LEU A 176 -5.64 -10.72 -14.94
CA LEU A 176 -5.96 -10.07 -16.21
C LEU A 176 -5.39 -10.88 -17.39
N GLU A 177 -4.12 -11.29 -17.30
CA GLU A 177 -3.45 -12.00 -18.38
C GLU A 177 -3.96 -13.42 -18.62
N LYS A 178 -4.36 -14.09 -17.53
CA LYS A 178 -5.01 -15.40 -17.57
C LYS A 178 -6.52 -15.32 -17.79
N ARG A 179 -7.10 -14.11 -17.81
CA ARG A 179 -8.55 -13.85 -17.87
C ARG A 179 -9.34 -14.50 -16.73
N TRP A 180 -8.73 -14.58 -15.55
CA TRP A 180 -9.38 -15.03 -14.33
C TRP A 180 -10.21 -13.90 -13.72
N TRP A 181 -11.31 -13.54 -14.38
CA TRP A 181 -12.07 -12.32 -14.07
C TRP A 181 -12.60 -12.25 -12.64
N TRP A 182 -12.94 -13.38 -12.03
CA TRP A 182 -13.35 -13.43 -10.62
C TRP A 182 -12.19 -13.02 -9.69
N LEU A 183 -10.98 -13.53 -9.93
CA LEU A 183 -9.79 -13.19 -9.15
C LEU A 183 -9.37 -11.75 -9.43
N PHE A 184 -9.47 -11.31 -10.67
CA PHE A 184 -9.20 -9.93 -11.06
C PHE A 184 -10.11 -8.95 -10.30
N ALA A 185 -11.42 -9.21 -10.26
CA ALA A 185 -12.37 -8.37 -9.54
C ALA A 185 -12.11 -8.40 -8.02
N GLY A 186 -11.86 -9.58 -7.44
CA GLY A 186 -11.52 -9.71 -6.03
C GLY A 186 -10.25 -8.95 -5.65
N LEU A 187 -9.19 -9.05 -6.45
CA LEU A 187 -7.95 -8.32 -6.23
C LEU A 187 -8.09 -6.81 -6.46
N ALA A 188 -8.96 -6.37 -7.37
CA ALA A 188 -9.25 -4.95 -7.55
C ALA A 188 -9.90 -4.36 -6.29
N VAL A 189 -10.86 -5.07 -5.69
CA VAL A 189 -11.49 -4.68 -4.43
C VAL A 189 -10.48 -4.69 -3.27
N LEU A 190 -9.66 -5.74 -3.16
CA LEU A 190 -8.62 -5.81 -2.13
C LEU A 190 -7.60 -4.68 -2.27
N LEU A 191 -7.22 -4.32 -3.51
CA LEU A 191 -6.30 -3.22 -3.78
C LEU A 191 -6.87 -1.88 -3.30
N LEU A 192 -8.16 -1.59 -3.58
CA LEU A 192 -8.83 -0.40 -3.04
C LEU A 192 -8.90 -0.43 -1.50
N GLY A 193 -9.12 -1.61 -0.91
CA GLY A 193 -9.20 -1.77 0.53
C GLY A 193 -7.86 -1.64 1.27
N VAL A 194 -6.72 -1.58 0.57
CA VAL A 194 -5.41 -1.44 1.22
C VAL A 194 -5.29 -0.11 1.93
N ARG A 195 -5.60 0.97 1.19
CA ARG A 195 -5.48 2.35 1.65
C ARG A 195 -6.23 3.27 0.69
N GLU A 196 -6.70 4.42 1.18
CA GLU A 196 -7.49 5.40 0.43
C GLU A 196 -6.83 5.86 -0.89
N ASP A 197 -5.50 6.00 -0.91
CA ASP A 197 -4.71 6.43 -2.07
C ASP A 197 -4.41 5.30 -3.06
N SER A 198 -4.69 4.04 -2.69
CA SER A 198 -4.48 2.87 -3.57
C SER A 198 -5.40 2.89 -4.80
N GLY A 199 -6.44 3.72 -4.78
CA GLY A 199 -7.27 4.03 -5.95
C GLY A 199 -6.46 4.52 -7.15
N ILE A 200 -5.36 5.24 -6.93
CA ILE A 200 -4.48 5.74 -7.99
C ILE A 200 -3.83 4.57 -8.75
N LEU A 201 -3.43 3.51 -8.06
CA LEU A 201 -2.84 2.33 -8.69
C LEU A 201 -3.84 1.62 -9.58
N LEU A 202 -5.06 1.39 -9.08
CA LEU A 202 -6.12 0.74 -9.87
C LEU A 202 -6.57 1.61 -11.04
N PHE A 203 -6.64 2.93 -10.84
CA PHE A 203 -6.92 3.89 -11.91
C PHE A 203 -5.87 3.79 -13.02
N SER A 204 -4.59 3.70 -12.65
CA SER A 204 -3.48 3.57 -13.61
C SER A 204 -3.58 2.30 -14.45
N VAL A 205 -4.00 1.17 -13.85
CA VAL A 205 -4.31 -0.06 -14.61
C VAL A 205 -5.48 0.16 -15.56
N GLY A 206 -6.55 0.79 -15.10
CA GLY A 206 -7.70 1.12 -15.93
C GLY A 206 -7.32 1.98 -17.13
N PHE A 207 -6.54 3.02 -16.88
CA PHE A 207 -6.05 3.96 -17.89
C PHE A 207 -5.18 3.26 -18.93
N TYR A 208 -4.26 2.39 -18.49
CA TYR A 208 -3.46 1.54 -19.38
C TYR A 208 -4.34 0.67 -20.29
N LEU A 209 -5.41 0.06 -19.75
CA LEU A 209 -6.32 -0.78 -20.53
C LEU A 209 -7.12 -0.01 -21.60
N VAL A 210 -7.45 1.25 -21.32
CA VAL A 210 -8.09 2.15 -22.29
C VAL A 210 -7.09 2.54 -23.39
N LEU A 211 -5.92 3.06 -23.02
CA LEU A 211 -4.93 3.56 -23.98
C LEU A 211 -4.36 2.45 -24.87
N SER A 212 -4.07 1.28 -24.30
CA SER A 212 -3.59 0.11 -25.05
C SER A 212 -4.66 -0.53 -25.93
N ARG A 213 -5.93 -0.09 -25.81
CA ARG A 213 -7.11 -0.66 -26.50
C ARG A 213 -7.33 -2.16 -26.25
N ARG A 214 -6.68 -2.77 -25.24
CA ARG A 214 -6.78 -4.20 -24.96
C ARG A 214 -8.15 -4.58 -24.39
N TYR A 215 -8.62 -3.82 -23.40
CA TYR A 215 -9.95 -4.00 -22.77
C TYR A 215 -10.53 -2.64 -22.33
N PRO A 216 -10.86 -1.74 -23.27
CA PRO A 216 -11.19 -0.35 -22.95
C PRO A 216 -12.42 -0.21 -22.06
N ARG A 217 -13.44 -1.08 -22.20
CA ARG A 217 -14.63 -1.06 -21.34
C ARG A 217 -14.28 -1.37 -19.87
N ILE A 218 -13.46 -2.40 -19.64
CA ILE A 218 -13.00 -2.76 -18.29
C ILE A 218 -12.10 -1.64 -17.75
N GLY A 219 -11.25 -1.08 -18.59
CA GLY A 219 -10.41 0.06 -18.24
C GLY A 219 -11.21 1.26 -17.76
N LEU A 220 -12.26 1.64 -18.49
CA LEU A 220 -13.18 2.72 -18.09
C LEU A 220 -13.87 2.40 -16.77
N ILE A 221 -14.37 1.17 -16.58
CA ILE A 221 -14.98 0.76 -15.31
C ILE A 221 -14.00 0.93 -14.14
N LEU A 222 -12.75 0.49 -14.30
CA LEU A 222 -11.73 0.65 -13.25
C LEU A 222 -11.42 2.12 -12.99
N CYS A 223 -11.25 2.95 -14.02
CA CYS A 223 -11.03 4.39 -13.85
C CYS A 223 -12.18 5.05 -13.08
N THR A 224 -13.43 4.80 -13.49
CA THR A 224 -14.62 5.35 -12.84
C THR A 224 -14.76 4.83 -11.41
N LEU A 225 -14.57 3.53 -11.19
CA LEU A 225 -14.65 2.92 -9.86
C LEU A 225 -13.59 3.48 -8.92
N SER A 226 -12.32 3.52 -9.36
CA SER A 226 -11.22 4.04 -8.55
C SER A 226 -11.40 5.52 -8.21
N PHE A 227 -11.72 6.34 -9.21
CA PHE A 227 -11.90 7.77 -9.02
C PHE A 227 -13.11 8.07 -8.12
N GLY A 228 -14.25 7.41 -8.40
CA GLY A 228 -15.45 7.51 -7.57
C GLY A 228 -15.22 7.02 -6.15
N TYR A 229 -14.50 5.90 -5.98
CA TYR A 229 -14.12 5.37 -4.67
C TYR A 229 -13.30 6.40 -3.88
N MET A 230 -12.23 6.95 -4.47
CA MET A 230 -11.40 7.94 -3.78
C MET A 230 -12.22 9.16 -3.35
N LEU A 231 -13.04 9.73 -4.24
CA LEU A 231 -13.87 10.89 -3.91
C LEU A 231 -14.89 10.60 -2.82
N VAL A 232 -15.64 9.50 -2.93
CA VAL A 232 -16.64 9.12 -1.91
C VAL A 232 -15.94 8.83 -0.58
N LEU A 233 -14.82 8.13 -0.61
CA LEU A 233 -14.13 7.73 0.59
C LEU A 233 -13.58 8.92 1.37
N THR A 234 -12.85 9.82 0.70
CA THR A 234 -12.19 10.95 1.37
C THR A 234 -13.16 12.05 1.78
N ASN A 235 -14.27 12.24 1.04
CA ASN A 235 -15.21 13.34 1.32
C ASN A 235 -16.44 12.91 2.13
N LEU A 236 -16.82 11.62 2.11
CA LEU A 236 -18.04 11.15 2.79
C LEU A 236 -17.78 10.08 3.85
N VAL A 237 -16.80 9.19 3.67
CA VAL A 237 -16.60 8.06 4.60
C VAL A 237 -15.60 8.38 5.70
N MET A 238 -14.41 8.87 5.35
CA MET A 238 -13.37 9.20 6.32
C MET A 238 -13.76 10.33 7.28
N PRO A 239 -14.46 11.39 6.84
CA PRO A 239 -14.94 12.45 7.74
C PRO A 239 -15.95 11.96 8.80
N LEU A 240 -16.58 10.80 8.62
CA LEU A 240 -17.43 10.20 9.66
C LEU A 240 -16.62 9.74 10.88
N PHE A 241 -15.32 9.54 10.72
CA PHE A 241 -14.41 9.11 11.78
C PHE A 241 -13.59 10.27 12.36
N SER A 242 -13.03 11.12 11.50
CA SER A 242 -12.32 12.33 11.89
C SER A 242 -12.08 13.28 10.72
N ASP A 243 -11.80 14.55 11.02
CA ASP A 243 -11.44 15.58 10.04
C ASP A 243 -9.95 15.54 9.62
N ASP A 244 -9.24 14.45 9.92
CA ASP A 244 -7.80 14.34 9.65
C ASP A 244 -7.48 14.40 8.16
N ILE A 245 -8.34 13.84 7.31
CA ILE A 245 -8.11 13.88 5.86
C ILE A 245 -8.05 15.33 5.34
N SER A 246 -9.01 16.18 5.72
CA SER A 246 -9.13 17.55 5.20
C SER A 246 -8.20 18.54 5.90
N ARG A 247 -8.02 18.40 7.23
CA ARG A 247 -7.27 19.36 8.05
C ARG A 247 -5.79 19.02 8.19
N ARG A 248 -5.41 17.76 7.92
CA ARG A 248 -4.03 17.28 8.08
C ARG A 248 -3.46 16.74 6.78
N PHE A 249 -4.00 15.65 6.23
CA PHE A 249 -3.40 15.03 5.05
C PHE A 249 -3.36 15.98 3.83
N MET A 250 -4.49 16.62 3.50
CA MET A 250 -4.53 17.53 2.35
C MET A 250 -3.63 18.76 2.55
N ILE A 251 -3.53 19.28 3.77
CA ILE A 251 -2.69 20.45 4.08
C ILE A 251 -1.19 20.08 4.10
N GLU A 252 -0.82 18.98 4.74
CA GLU A 252 0.58 18.52 4.80
C GLU A 252 1.13 18.18 3.41
N GLN A 253 0.31 17.59 2.54
CA GLN A 253 0.75 17.17 1.20
C GLN A 253 0.56 18.23 0.11
N PHE A 254 -0.49 19.05 0.21
CA PHE A 254 -0.89 19.99 -0.84
C PHE A 254 -1.02 21.45 -0.36
N GLY A 255 -0.57 21.78 0.85
CA GLY A 255 -0.64 23.15 1.39
C GLY A 255 0.05 24.21 0.53
N GLY A 256 0.99 23.82 -0.33
CA GLY A 256 1.57 24.73 -1.34
C GLY A 256 0.58 25.19 -2.43
N TYR A 257 -0.56 24.50 -2.59
CA TYR A 257 -1.61 24.77 -3.58
C TYR A 257 -2.89 25.33 -2.96
N ILE A 258 -3.03 25.28 -1.64
CA ILE A 258 -4.29 25.55 -0.94
C ILE A 258 -4.13 26.76 -0.04
N GLU A 259 -5.07 27.69 -0.12
CA GLU A 259 -5.22 28.76 0.85
C GLU A 259 -6.23 28.31 1.94
N GLY A 260 -5.74 28.09 3.17
CA GLY A 260 -6.60 27.75 4.31
C GLY A 260 -6.02 26.67 5.22
N SER A 261 -6.74 26.39 6.31
CA SER A 261 -6.40 25.33 7.28
C SER A 261 -7.04 23.98 6.97
N GLU A 262 -7.89 23.91 5.93
CA GLU A 262 -8.61 22.70 5.52
C GLU A 262 -8.78 22.69 3.99
N ALA A 263 -8.77 21.50 3.39
CA ALA A 263 -9.12 21.32 1.99
C ALA A 263 -9.79 19.99 1.70
N SER A 264 -10.73 20.00 0.76
CA SER A 264 -11.31 18.79 0.20
C SER A 264 -10.43 18.23 -0.93
N THR A 265 -10.69 16.98 -1.33
CA THR A 265 -10.02 16.39 -2.50
C THR A 265 -10.33 17.15 -3.79
N LEU A 266 -11.54 17.75 -3.89
CA LEU A 266 -11.93 18.53 -5.06
C LEU A 266 -11.17 19.85 -5.13
N ASP A 267 -10.92 20.48 -3.98
CA ASP A 267 -10.14 21.72 -3.91
C ASP A 267 -8.70 21.48 -4.37
N VAL A 268 -8.08 20.37 -3.93
CA VAL A 268 -6.75 19.95 -4.40
C VAL A 268 -6.75 19.73 -5.91
N ILE A 269 -7.71 18.95 -6.44
CA ILE A 269 -7.79 18.70 -7.88
C ILE A 269 -7.94 20.01 -8.66
N TRP A 270 -8.83 20.90 -8.20
CA TRP A 270 -9.03 22.20 -8.83
C TRP A 270 -7.76 23.06 -8.77
N ALA A 271 -7.06 23.09 -7.65
CA ALA A 271 -5.83 23.86 -7.48
C ALA A 271 -4.70 23.34 -8.38
N LEU A 272 -4.56 22.02 -8.51
CA LEU A 272 -3.60 21.38 -9.41
C LEU A 272 -3.90 21.70 -10.89
N LEU A 273 -5.17 21.66 -11.28
CA LEU A 273 -5.60 21.98 -12.64
C LEU A 273 -5.47 23.47 -12.96
N SER A 274 -5.70 24.34 -11.97
CA SER A 274 -5.63 25.79 -12.11
C SER A 274 -4.19 26.31 -12.12
N ASN A 275 -3.23 25.58 -11.54
CA ASN A 275 -1.82 25.97 -11.43
C ASN A 275 -0.86 24.91 -12.00
N PRO A 276 -0.93 24.57 -13.30
CA PRO A 276 -0.14 23.49 -13.89
C PRO A 276 1.38 23.73 -13.83
N TRP A 277 1.82 24.99 -13.83
CA TRP A 277 3.24 25.32 -13.73
C TRP A 277 3.81 25.04 -12.34
N LEU A 278 3.02 25.30 -11.30
CA LEU A 278 3.42 24.97 -9.93
C LEU A 278 3.55 23.46 -9.75
N LEU A 279 2.62 22.68 -10.32
CA LEU A 279 2.72 21.22 -10.37
C LEU A 279 4.01 20.72 -11.00
N ILE A 280 4.36 21.25 -12.17
CA ILE A 280 5.62 20.88 -12.83
C ILE A 280 6.82 21.22 -11.93
N LYS A 281 6.83 22.40 -11.31
CA LYS A 281 7.91 22.82 -10.41
C LYS A 281 8.05 21.89 -9.20
N GLU A 282 6.95 21.56 -8.53
CA GLU A 282 6.98 20.69 -7.34
C GLU A 282 7.45 19.27 -7.66
N ILE A 283 7.16 18.73 -8.85
CA ILE A 283 7.69 17.42 -9.28
C ILE A 283 9.23 17.38 -9.27
N PHE A 284 9.87 18.51 -9.58
CA PHE A 284 11.33 18.62 -9.63
C PHE A 284 11.92 19.29 -8.38
N THR A 285 11.14 19.55 -7.33
CA THR A 285 11.60 20.28 -6.14
C THR A 285 11.45 19.43 -4.86
N PRO A 286 12.49 19.30 -4.02
CA PRO A 286 13.87 19.72 -4.22
C PRO A 286 14.64 18.75 -5.14
N PHE A 287 15.15 19.27 -6.27
CA PHE A 287 15.78 18.51 -7.35
C PHE A 287 16.85 17.52 -6.91
N GLY A 288 17.71 17.93 -5.97
CA GLY A 288 18.78 17.08 -5.45
C GLY A 288 18.30 15.80 -4.77
N ARG A 289 17.21 15.87 -3.97
CA ARG A 289 16.64 14.66 -3.35
C ARG A 289 15.96 13.78 -4.39
N THR A 290 15.26 14.38 -5.36
CA THR A 290 14.59 13.64 -6.44
C THR A 290 15.59 12.80 -7.23
N ILE A 291 16.78 13.35 -7.56
CA ILE A 291 17.84 12.60 -8.23
C ILE A 291 18.42 11.51 -7.32
N GLN A 292 18.67 11.81 -6.04
CA GLN A 292 19.17 10.81 -5.08
C GLN A 292 18.24 9.61 -4.93
N TYR A 293 16.94 9.77 -5.18
CA TYR A 293 15.98 8.67 -5.15
C TYR A 293 16.11 7.70 -6.34
N LEU A 294 16.72 8.16 -7.45
CA LEU A 294 16.93 7.35 -8.67
C LEU A 294 18.30 6.66 -8.72
N LEU A 295 19.22 7.04 -7.83
CA LEU A 295 20.58 6.50 -7.71
C LEU A 295 20.66 5.47 -6.57
#